data_AF-A0A3N2JJN3-F1
#
_entry.id   AF-A0A3N2JJN3-F1
#
_cell.length_a   1.000
_cell.length_b   1.000
_cell.length_c   1.000
_cell.angle_alpha   90.00
_cell.angle_beta   90.00
_cell.angle_gamma   90.00
#
_symmetry.space_group_name_H-M   'P 1'
#
loop_
_entity.id
_entity.type
_entity.pdbx_description
1 polymer ?
#
loop_
_entity_poly.entity_id
_entity_poly.type
_entity_poly.pdbx_seq_one_letter_code
_entity_poly.pdbx_strand_id
1 'polypeptide(L)'
;MTDVTTAVCPGSFDPITLGHLDVVRRARAVVGDVVLGVARNAAKAPLLDVGERVSLARAALDGAGLGDVRVAVVPGLLVDFCRDVGAGVVVKGLRGGADFDAELPMALMNRHLSGLETVFVAGDADLAHVASSLVKDVARHGGPVDDLVPPGVGDAVRAALARRAAAGQQDDAQHDDAQQDEPRTEGDRA
;
A
#
# COMPACT_ATOMS: atom_id res chain seq x y z
N MET A 1 2.16 33.16 7.75
CA MET A 1 2.18 31.76 7.27
C MET A 1 1.01 31.08 7.93
N THR A 2 0.12 30.45 7.16
CA THR A 2 -0.85 29.52 7.74
C THR A 2 -0.06 28.38 8.37
N ASP A 3 -0.17 28.21 9.69
CA ASP A 3 0.46 27.09 10.39
C ASP A 3 -0.14 25.79 9.87
N VAL A 4 0.56 25.12 8.96
CA VAL A 4 0.17 23.80 8.50
C VAL A 4 0.44 22.82 9.63
N THR A 5 -0.61 22.56 10.41
CA THR A 5 -0.51 21.71 11.60
C THR A 5 -0.59 20.23 11.23
N THR A 6 -1.38 19.85 10.23
CA THR A 6 -1.58 18.45 9.84
C THR A 6 -1.07 18.14 8.42
N ALA A 7 -0.30 17.06 8.29
CA ALA A 7 0.04 16.45 7.01
C ALA A 7 -0.62 15.08 6.83
N VAL A 8 -0.88 14.70 5.58
CA VAL A 8 -1.24 13.33 5.21
C VAL A 8 -0.08 12.67 4.49
N CYS A 9 0.28 11.46 4.91
CA CYS A 9 1.19 10.55 4.19
C CYS A 9 0.34 9.46 3.51
N PRO A 10 -0.07 9.62 2.24
CA PRO A 10 -0.95 8.68 1.58
C PRO A 10 -0.17 7.59 0.83
N GLY A 11 -0.73 6.39 0.81
CA GLY A 11 -0.15 5.25 0.09
C GLY A 11 -1.07 4.04 0.10
N SER A 12 -0.78 3.05 -0.74
CA SER A 12 -1.52 1.78 -0.67
C SER A 12 -1.09 0.95 0.54
N PHE A 13 0.19 1.05 0.95
CA PHE A 13 0.77 0.28 2.08
C PHE A 13 0.46 -1.22 1.99
N ASP A 14 0.77 -1.82 0.84
CA ASP A 14 0.46 -3.22 0.53
C ASP A 14 1.75 -4.03 0.23
N PRO A 15 2.58 -4.32 1.24
CA PRO A 15 2.44 -3.92 2.65
C PRO A 15 3.10 -2.55 2.97
N ILE A 16 2.93 -2.06 4.20
CA ILE A 16 3.82 -1.03 4.77
C ILE A 16 5.26 -1.58 4.85
N THR A 17 6.26 -0.71 4.69
CA THR A 17 7.69 -1.10 4.65
C THR A 17 8.51 -0.15 5.53
N LEU A 18 9.78 -0.47 5.77
CA LEU A 18 10.68 0.42 6.53
C LEU A 18 10.84 1.79 5.84
N GLY A 19 10.86 1.82 4.51
CA GLY A 19 10.88 3.07 3.75
C GLY A 19 9.66 3.96 4.00
N HIS A 20 8.48 3.37 4.20
CA HIS A 20 7.29 4.16 4.57
C HIS A 20 7.42 4.77 5.97
N LEU A 21 7.97 4.02 6.94
CA LEU A 21 8.20 4.54 8.29
C LEU A 21 9.21 5.69 8.32
N ASP A 22 10.26 5.62 7.49
CA ASP A 22 11.19 6.74 7.31
C ASP A 22 10.48 8.02 6.86
N VAL A 23 9.64 7.92 5.83
CA VAL A 23 8.87 9.07 5.32
C VAL A 23 7.94 9.64 6.39
N VAL A 24 7.24 8.80 7.15
CA VAL A 24 6.35 9.25 8.23
C VAL A 24 7.14 9.94 9.33
N ARG A 25 8.31 9.41 9.72
CA ARG A 25 9.18 10.03 10.72
C ARG A 25 9.67 11.40 10.26
N ARG A 26 10.05 11.54 8.99
CA ARG A 26 10.45 12.82 8.38
C ARG A 26 9.30 13.81 8.35
N ALA A 27 8.09 13.36 8.00
CA ALA A 27 6.88 14.20 8.07
C ALA A 27 6.61 14.69 9.51
N ARG A 28 6.68 13.79 10.49
CA ARG A 28 6.50 14.13 11.92
C ARG A 28 7.52 15.14 12.43
N ALA A 29 8.73 15.18 11.87
CA ALA A 29 9.75 16.15 12.26
C ALA A 29 9.48 17.58 11.78
N VAL A 30 8.59 17.76 10.78
CA VAL A 30 8.32 19.07 10.16
C VAL A 30 6.89 19.58 10.35
N VAL A 31 5.96 18.73 10.79
CA VAL A 31 4.57 19.13 11.10
C VAL A 31 4.10 18.60 12.46
N GLY A 32 3.12 19.28 13.06
CA GLY A 32 2.57 18.96 14.38
C GLY A 32 1.83 17.61 14.42
N ASP A 33 1.00 17.33 13.42
CA ASP A 33 0.15 16.15 13.32
C ASP A 33 0.36 15.43 11.97
N VAL A 34 0.38 14.10 11.99
CA VAL A 34 0.47 13.29 10.76
C VAL A 34 -0.64 12.25 10.73
N VAL A 35 -1.24 12.11 9.55
CA VAL A 35 -2.19 11.04 9.23
C VAL A 35 -1.59 10.14 8.15
N LEU A 36 -1.41 8.87 8.45
CA LEU A 36 -1.13 7.85 7.45
C LEU A 36 -2.44 7.46 6.72
N GLY A 37 -2.57 7.89 5.47
CA GLY A 37 -3.78 7.69 4.65
C GLY A 37 -3.69 6.41 3.81
N VAL A 38 -4.36 5.34 4.25
CA VAL A 38 -4.38 4.05 3.55
C VAL A 38 -5.37 4.08 2.39
N ALA A 39 -4.84 4.18 1.17
CA ALA A 39 -5.64 4.30 -0.05
C ALA A 39 -6.28 2.97 -0.46
N ARG A 40 -7.52 3.06 -0.96
CA ARG A 40 -8.21 2.00 -1.70
C ARG A 40 -8.01 2.27 -3.19
N ASN A 41 -6.92 1.79 -3.77
CA ASN A 41 -6.73 1.94 -5.21
C ASN A 41 -7.63 0.91 -5.93
N ALA A 42 -8.75 1.36 -6.49
CA ALA A 42 -9.72 0.51 -7.19
C ALA A 42 -9.14 -0.20 -8.43
N ALA A 43 -8.06 0.33 -9.03
CA ALA A 43 -7.40 -0.25 -10.19
C ALA A 43 -6.40 -1.36 -9.85
N LYS A 44 -6.12 -1.61 -8.57
CA LYS A 44 -5.19 -2.64 -8.12
C LYS A 44 -5.94 -3.71 -7.32
N ALA A 45 -5.57 -4.98 -7.53
CA ALA A 45 -5.95 -6.07 -6.64
C ALA A 45 -4.89 -6.19 -5.53
N PRO A 46 -5.09 -5.56 -4.35
CA PRO A 46 -4.10 -5.61 -3.28
C PRO A 46 -3.91 -7.05 -2.80
N LEU A 47 -2.73 -7.35 -2.26
CA LEU A 47 -2.47 -8.63 -1.62
C LEU A 47 -3.15 -8.72 -0.26
N LEU A 48 -3.03 -7.64 0.52
CA LEU A 48 -3.61 -7.49 1.84
C LEU A 48 -4.88 -6.64 1.74
N ASP A 49 -5.93 -7.07 2.44
CA ASP A 49 -7.14 -6.27 2.49
C ASP A 49 -6.90 -4.94 3.24
N VAL A 50 -7.84 -4.02 3.13
CA VAL A 50 -7.71 -2.70 3.76
C VAL A 50 -7.60 -2.75 5.29
N GLY A 51 -8.29 -3.69 5.93
CA GLY A 51 -8.28 -3.86 7.38
C GLY A 51 -6.95 -4.41 7.87
N GLU A 52 -6.39 -5.39 7.15
CA GLU A 52 -5.04 -5.91 7.37
C GLU A 52 -4.01 -4.79 7.23
N ARG A 53 -4.06 -4.01 6.15
CA ARG A 53 -3.12 -2.90 5.90
C ARG A 53 -3.18 -1.83 6.98
N VAL A 54 -4.38 -1.44 7.42
CA VAL A 54 -4.57 -0.49 8.53
C VAL A 54 -4.01 -1.05 9.83
N SER A 55 -4.28 -2.32 10.14
CA SER A 55 -3.83 -2.96 11.37
C SER A 55 -2.31 -3.09 11.42
N LEU A 56 -1.70 -3.54 10.32
CA LEU A 56 -0.25 -3.62 10.17
C LEU A 56 0.41 -2.24 10.24
N ALA A 57 -0.19 -1.23 9.62
CA ALA A 57 0.32 0.13 9.69
C ALA A 57 0.31 0.69 11.12
N ARG A 58 -0.78 0.46 11.88
CA ARG A 58 -0.85 0.87 13.29
C ARG A 58 0.22 0.17 14.13
N ALA A 59 0.35 -1.15 14.01
CA ALA A 59 1.36 -1.91 14.74
C ALA A 59 2.79 -1.48 14.38
N ALA A 60 3.05 -1.22 13.10
CA ALA A 60 4.35 -0.74 12.63
C ALA A 60 4.71 0.65 13.17
N LEU A 61 3.74 1.56 13.22
CA LEU A 61 3.93 2.91 13.77
C LEU A 61 4.17 2.85 15.29
N ASP A 62 3.38 2.06 16.00
CA ASP A 62 3.54 1.88 17.45
C ASP A 62 4.91 1.29 17.80
N GLY A 63 5.31 0.21 17.14
CA GLY A 63 6.63 -0.42 17.32
C GLY A 63 7.81 0.48 16.94
N ALA A 64 7.57 1.53 16.16
CA ALA A 64 8.58 2.53 15.77
C ALA A 64 8.59 3.78 16.67
N GLY A 65 7.78 3.81 17.73
CA GLY A 65 7.64 4.98 18.62
C GLY A 65 6.86 6.14 17.99
N LEU A 66 6.01 5.86 17.00
CA LEU A 66 5.18 6.81 16.25
C LEU A 66 3.68 6.59 16.52
N GLY A 67 3.31 6.14 17.72
CA GLY A 67 1.94 5.77 18.10
C GLY A 67 0.94 6.94 18.11
N ASP A 68 1.43 8.17 18.04
CA ASP A 68 0.64 9.40 17.90
C ASP A 68 0.22 9.69 16.44
N VAL A 69 0.83 9.01 15.46
CA VAL A 69 0.41 9.09 14.05
C VAL A 69 -0.94 8.41 13.87
N ARG A 70 -1.93 9.15 13.36
CA ARG A 70 -3.26 8.60 13.07
C ARG A 70 -3.21 7.74 11.81
N VAL A 71 -3.86 6.58 11.83
CA VAL A 71 -4.03 5.73 10.63
C VAL A 71 -5.51 5.69 10.24
N ALA A 72 -5.80 6.13 9.02
CA ALA A 72 -7.15 6.18 8.48
C ALA A 72 -7.19 5.73 7.02
N VAL A 73 -8.34 5.20 6.60
CA VAL A 73 -8.59 4.79 5.23
C VAL A 73 -8.98 6.01 4.41
N VAL A 74 -8.46 6.12 3.19
CA VAL A 74 -8.90 7.14 2.21
C VAL A 74 -10.04 6.53 1.38
N PRO A 75 -11.30 6.98 1.57
CA PRO A 75 -12.47 6.33 0.96
C PRO A 75 -12.70 6.73 -0.50
N GLY A 76 -12.08 7.82 -0.97
CA GLY A 76 -12.30 8.39 -2.29
C GLY A 76 -11.14 9.30 -2.71
N LEU A 77 -11.45 10.50 -3.18
CA LEU A 77 -10.43 11.47 -3.57
C LEU A 77 -9.57 11.87 -2.36
N LEU A 78 -8.25 11.89 -2.59
CA LEU A 78 -7.28 12.26 -1.55
C LEU A 78 -7.51 13.69 -1.06
N VAL A 79 -7.88 14.60 -1.95
CA VAL A 79 -8.12 16.02 -1.61
C VAL A 79 -9.30 16.20 -0.66
N ASP A 80 -10.37 15.42 -0.82
CA ASP A 80 -11.52 15.46 0.08
C ASP A 80 -11.18 14.88 1.44
N PHE A 81 -10.47 13.74 1.45
CA PHE A 81 -9.96 13.18 2.69
C PHE A 81 -9.04 14.15 3.45
N CYS A 82 -8.15 14.86 2.75
CA CYS A 82 -7.27 15.85 3.37
C CYS A 82 -8.08 16.99 4.00
N ARG A 83 -9.13 17.47 3.32
CA ARG A 83 -10.05 18.48 3.87
C ARG A 83 -10.73 17.98 5.15
N ASP A 84 -11.26 16.75 5.14
CA ASP A 84 -11.98 16.16 6.26
C ASP A 84 -11.12 15.99 7.52
N VAL A 85 -9.83 15.66 7.34
CA VAL A 85 -8.90 15.49 8.47
C VAL A 85 -8.13 16.75 8.85
N GLY A 86 -8.43 17.88 8.21
CA GLY A 86 -7.78 19.18 8.44
C GLY A 86 -6.34 19.27 7.94
N ALA A 87 -5.95 18.44 6.96
CA ALA A 87 -4.60 18.43 6.41
C ALA A 87 -4.38 19.55 5.39
N GLY A 88 -3.34 20.34 5.62
CA GLY A 88 -2.92 21.40 4.71
C GLY A 88 -1.92 20.96 3.65
N VAL A 89 -1.36 19.75 3.79
CA VAL A 89 -0.29 19.25 2.90
C VAL A 89 -0.29 17.73 2.80
N VAL A 90 0.13 17.24 1.65
CA VAL A 90 0.48 15.83 1.44
C VAL A 90 1.99 15.66 1.48
N VAL A 91 2.49 14.64 2.17
CA VAL A 91 3.92 14.30 2.18
C VAL A 91 4.15 12.96 1.47
N LYS A 92 5.08 12.96 0.51
CA LYS A 92 5.47 11.79 -0.29
C LYS A 92 6.99 11.59 -0.23
N GLY A 93 7.42 10.35 -0.01
CA GLY A 93 8.83 9.98 -0.12
C GLY A 93 9.24 9.73 -1.56
N LEU A 94 10.46 10.13 -1.92
CA LEU A 94 11.09 9.81 -3.20
C LEU A 94 12.38 9.05 -2.96
N ARG A 95 12.61 7.99 -3.74
CA ARG A 95 13.86 7.21 -3.73
C ARG A 95 14.83 7.66 -4.82
N GLY A 96 14.34 8.40 -5.82
CA GLY A 96 15.11 8.93 -6.94
C GLY A 96 14.22 9.67 -7.94
N GLY A 97 14.82 10.11 -9.05
CA GLY A 97 14.13 10.93 -10.07
C GLY A 97 12.89 10.24 -10.68
N ALA A 98 12.94 8.94 -10.92
CA ALA A 98 11.81 8.20 -11.49
C ALA A 98 10.55 8.23 -10.61
N ASP A 99 10.70 8.27 -9.28
CA ASP A 99 9.56 8.43 -8.37
C ASP A 99 8.93 9.82 -8.51
N PHE A 100 9.75 10.86 -8.74
CA PHE A 100 9.24 12.22 -8.94
C PHE A 100 8.41 12.30 -10.22
N ASP A 101 8.92 11.74 -11.32
CA ASP A 101 8.21 11.72 -12.61
C ASP A 101 6.86 10.98 -12.50
N ALA A 102 6.80 9.92 -11.70
CA ALA A 102 5.58 9.15 -11.46
C ALA A 102 4.57 9.88 -10.55
N GLU A 103 5.05 10.62 -9.54
CA GLU A 103 4.19 11.27 -8.53
C GLU A 103 3.76 12.70 -8.93
N LEU A 104 4.56 13.41 -9.73
CA LEU A 104 4.31 14.80 -10.13
C LEU A 104 2.94 15.00 -10.78
N PRO A 105 2.46 14.16 -11.72
CA PRO A 105 1.13 14.34 -12.31
C PRO A 105 0.01 14.32 -11.27
N MET A 106 0.09 13.43 -10.28
CA MET A 106 -0.91 13.35 -9.20
C MET A 106 -0.82 14.54 -8.25
N ALA A 107 0.39 15.02 -7.93
CA ALA A 107 0.59 16.22 -7.13
C ALA A 107 -0.05 17.46 -7.81
N LEU A 108 0.19 17.63 -9.11
CA LEU A 108 -0.40 18.72 -9.90
C LEU A 108 -1.93 18.61 -9.99
N MET A 109 -2.46 17.39 -10.13
CA MET A 109 -3.90 17.15 -10.14
C MET A 109 -4.53 17.53 -8.80
N ASN A 110 -3.95 17.12 -7.67
CA ASN A 110 -4.46 17.47 -6.34
C ASN A 110 -4.48 18.99 -6.11
N ARG A 111 -3.41 19.68 -6.55
CA ARG A 111 -3.33 21.15 -6.52
C ARG A 111 -4.39 21.80 -7.41
N HIS A 112 -4.61 21.29 -8.61
CA HIS A 112 -5.65 21.79 -9.50
C HIS A 112 -7.06 21.65 -8.88
N LEU A 113 -7.35 20.51 -8.25
CA LEU A 113 -8.67 20.22 -7.68
C LEU A 113 -8.99 21.01 -6.41
N SER A 114 -7.98 21.39 -5.62
CA SER A 114 -8.23 21.89 -4.26
C SER A 114 -7.21 22.90 -3.73
N GLY A 115 -6.16 23.20 -4.47
CA GLY A 115 -5.00 23.96 -3.97
C GLY A 115 -4.10 23.18 -3.02
N LEU A 116 -4.37 21.89 -2.77
CA LEU A 116 -3.57 21.05 -1.88
C LEU A 116 -2.15 20.86 -2.43
N GLU A 117 -1.16 21.30 -1.66
CA GLU A 117 0.24 21.14 -2.01
C GLU A 117 0.77 19.76 -1.63
N THR A 118 1.73 19.27 -2.40
CA THR A 118 2.46 18.03 -2.13
C THR A 118 3.92 18.35 -1.87
N VAL A 119 4.41 17.97 -0.70
CA VAL A 119 5.81 18.06 -0.30
C VAL A 119 6.48 16.71 -0.54
N PHE A 120 7.56 16.74 -1.31
CA PHE A 120 8.40 15.58 -1.54
C PHE A 120 9.58 15.59 -0.57
N VAL A 121 9.82 14.46 0.09
CA VAL A 121 10.98 14.24 0.95
C VAL A 121 11.88 13.18 0.33
N ALA A 122 13.19 13.42 0.34
CA ALA A 122 14.15 12.38 0.00
C ALA A 122 14.09 11.28 1.07
N GLY A 123 13.80 10.06 0.65
CA GLY A 123 13.84 8.89 1.52
C GLY A 123 15.26 8.51 1.89
N ASP A 124 15.40 7.67 2.91
CA ASP A 124 16.68 7.06 3.28
C ASP A 124 17.30 6.31 2.09
N ALA A 125 18.56 6.61 1.78
CA ALA A 125 19.30 5.99 0.69
C ALA A 125 19.48 4.47 0.91
N ASP A 126 19.63 4.05 2.16
CA ASP A 126 19.76 2.63 2.52
C ASP A 126 18.48 1.85 2.22
N LEU A 127 17.34 2.54 2.14
CA LEU A 127 16.01 1.97 1.86
C LEU A 127 15.56 2.25 0.42
N ALA A 128 16.41 2.83 -0.45
CA ALA A 128 16.03 3.22 -1.81
C ALA A 128 15.58 2.02 -2.69
N HIS A 129 16.07 0.83 -2.39
CA HIS A 129 15.69 -0.41 -3.08
C HIS A 129 14.40 -1.05 -2.51
N VAL A 130 13.87 -0.55 -1.37
CA VAL A 130 12.70 -1.11 -0.70
C VAL A 130 11.42 -0.58 -1.35
N ALA A 131 10.63 -1.48 -1.92
CA ALA A 131 9.31 -1.19 -2.48
C ALA A 131 8.33 -2.29 -2.10
N SER A 132 7.07 -1.96 -1.79
CA SER A 132 6.05 -2.98 -1.48
C SER A 132 5.88 -4.01 -2.59
N SER A 133 6.02 -3.60 -3.86
CA SER A 133 5.99 -4.51 -5.02
C SER A 133 7.14 -5.51 -4.99
N LEU A 134 8.37 -5.05 -4.72
CA LEU A 134 9.55 -5.90 -4.64
C LEU A 134 9.50 -6.82 -3.41
N VAL A 135 9.05 -6.32 -2.26
CA VAL A 135 8.81 -7.15 -1.07
C VAL A 135 7.85 -8.30 -1.39
N LYS A 136 6.73 -8.01 -2.05
CA LYS A 136 5.77 -9.07 -2.44
C LYS A 136 6.36 -10.04 -3.46
N ASP A 137 7.18 -9.57 -4.39
CA ASP A 137 7.80 -10.41 -5.40
C ASP A 137 8.85 -11.35 -4.81
N VAL A 138 9.74 -10.84 -3.95
CA VAL A 138 10.73 -11.64 -3.22
C VAL A 138 10.02 -12.68 -2.34
N ALA A 139 9.02 -12.27 -1.55
CA ALA A 139 8.27 -13.18 -0.68
C ALA A 139 7.52 -14.27 -1.48
N ARG A 140 6.97 -13.93 -2.66
CA ARG A 140 6.30 -14.89 -3.56
C ARG A 140 7.23 -16.01 -4.01
N HIS A 141 8.51 -15.71 -4.17
CA HIS A 141 9.53 -16.69 -4.57
C HIS A 141 10.29 -17.29 -3.37
N GLY A 142 9.78 -17.13 -2.15
CA GLY A 142 10.35 -17.71 -0.94
C GLY A 142 11.61 -17.01 -0.42
N GLY A 143 11.93 -15.82 -0.93
CA GLY A 143 13.05 -15.03 -0.43
C GLY A 143 12.75 -14.34 0.92
N PRO A 144 13.79 -14.01 1.70
CA PRO A 144 13.63 -13.28 2.96
C PRO A 144 13.25 -11.81 2.70
N VAL A 145 12.40 -11.25 3.57
CA VAL A 145 11.95 -9.84 3.48
C VAL A 145 11.86 -9.13 4.83
N ASP A 146 12.17 -9.82 5.93
CA ASP A 146 11.92 -9.33 7.29
C ASP A 146 12.83 -8.14 7.68
N ASP A 147 13.91 -7.93 6.92
CA ASP A 147 14.81 -6.76 6.99
C ASP A 147 14.32 -5.56 6.15
N LEU A 148 13.28 -5.72 5.34
CA LEU A 148 12.72 -4.68 4.46
C LEU A 148 11.40 -4.11 5.01
N VAL A 149 10.82 -4.77 6.01
CA VAL A 149 9.50 -4.44 6.56
C VAL A 149 9.50 -4.41 8.09
N PRO A 150 8.54 -3.72 8.72
CA PRO A 150 8.36 -3.77 10.16
C PRO A 150 8.07 -5.19 10.68
N PRO A 151 8.35 -5.50 11.96
CA PRO A 151 8.04 -6.79 12.56
C PRO A 151 6.59 -7.24 12.33
N GLY A 152 6.39 -8.53 12.05
CA GLY A 152 5.09 -9.15 11.78
C GLY A 152 4.51 -8.90 10.37
N VAL A 153 5.01 -7.89 9.64
CA VAL A 153 4.53 -7.60 8.28
C VAL A 153 4.95 -8.69 7.29
N GLY A 154 6.17 -9.23 7.40
CA GLY A 154 6.65 -10.31 6.55
C GLY A 154 5.79 -11.57 6.66
N ASP A 155 5.39 -11.94 7.88
CA ASP A 155 4.49 -13.06 8.13
C ASP A 155 3.11 -12.84 7.51
N ALA A 156 2.55 -11.64 7.64
CA ALA A 156 1.27 -11.31 7.04
C ALA A 156 1.30 -11.40 5.50
N VAL A 157 2.40 -10.96 4.87
CA VAL A 157 2.61 -11.11 3.41
C VAL A 157 2.66 -12.58 3.01
N ARG A 158 3.47 -13.39 3.71
CA ARG A 158 3.58 -14.84 3.43
C ARG A 158 2.24 -15.55 3.60
N ALA A 159 1.51 -15.24 4.68
CA ALA A 159 0.19 -15.80 4.93
C ALA A 159 -0.82 -15.40 3.82
N ALA A 160 -0.82 -14.15 3.39
CA ALA A 160 -1.69 -13.68 2.32
C ALA A 160 -1.39 -14.34 0.96
N LEU A 161 -0.10 -14.54 0.64
CA LEU A 161 0.32 -15.27 -0.55
C LEU A 161 -0.15 -16.72 -0.52
N ALA A 162 -0.03 -17.40 0.62
CA ALA A 162 -0.52 -18.77 0.79
C ALA A 162 -2.04 -18.87 0.62
N ARG A 163 -2.81 -17.94 1.19
CA ARG A 163 -4.27 -17.87 0.98
C ARG A 163 -4.64 -17.70 -0.49
N ARG A 164 -3.90 -16.85 -1.21
CA ARG A 164 -4.15 -16.58 -2.63
C ARG A 164 -3.80 -17.78 -3.53
N ALA A 165 -2.74 -18.52 -3.20
CA ALA A 165 -2.40 -19.75 -3.90
C ALA A 165 -3.46 -20.84 -3.70
N ALA A 166 -3.98 -20.99 -2.46
CA ALA A 166 -5.06 -21.93 -2.16
C ALA A 166 -6.36 -21.59 -2.90
N ALA A 167 -6.72 -20.31 -3.01
CA ALA A 167 -7.90 -19.88 -3.77
C ALA A 167 -7.76 -20.18 -5.27
N GLY A 168 -6.59 -19.93 -5.87
CA GLY A 168 -6.35 -20.23 -7.29
C GLY A 168 -6.43 -21.72 -7.62
N GLN A 169 -5.97 -22.60 -6.72
CA GLN A 169 -6.07 -24.06 -6.90
C GLN A 169 -7.51 -24.58 -6.80
N GLN A 170 -8.39 -23.88 -6.06
CA GLN A 170 -9.81 -24.23 -5.95
C GLN A 170 -10.61 -23.84 -7.20
N ASP A 171 -10.28 -22.72 -7.83
CA ASP A 171 -10.88 -22.30 -9.11
C ASP A 171 -10.50 -23.25 -10.26
N ASP A 172 -9.23 -23.68 -10.32
CA ASP A 172 -8.76 -24.64 -11.33
C ASP A 172 -9.43 -26.02 -11.16
N ALA A 173 -9.57 -26.50 -9.92
CA ALA A 173 -10.22 -27.78 -9.64
C ALA A 173 -11.74 -27.79 -9.97
N GLN A 174 -12.43 -26.66 -9.81
CA GLN A 174 -13.85 -26.53 -10.18
C GLN A 174 -14.06 -26.41 -11.69
N HIS A 175 -13.07 -25.90 -12.43
CA HIS A 175 -13.11 -25.86 -13.90
C HIS A 175 -12.90 -27.24 -14.55
N ASP A 176 -12.07 -28.08 -13.94
CA ASP A 176 -11.79 -29.45 -14.41
C ASP A 176 -12.96 -30.43 -14.18
N ASP A 177 -13.76 -30.23 -13.12
CA ASP A 177 -14.97 -31.05 -12.86
C ASP A 177 -16.12 -30.71 -13.82
N ALA A 178 -16.21 -29.46 -14.31
CA ALA A 178 -17.26 -29.04 -15.24
C ALA A 178 -17.06 -29.54 -16.69
N GLN A 179 -15.86 -30.01 -17.05
CA GLN A 179 -15.55 -30.57 -18.38
C GLN A 179 -15.70 -32.10 -18.47
N GLN A 180 -16.04 -32.78 -17.37
CA GLN A 180 -16.21 -34.24 -17.35
C GLN A 180 -17.66 -34.70 -17.58
N ASP A 181 -18.61 -33.78 -17.71
CA ASP A 181 -20.05 -34.06 -17.83
C ASP A 181 -20.60 -33.94 -19.28
N GLU A 182 -19.73 -33.98 -20.29
CA GLU A 182 -20.16 -34.16 -21.69
C GLU A 182 -20.43 -35.66 -21.94
N PRO A 183 -21.68 -36.07 -22.23
CA PRO A 183 -22.00 -37.47 -22.46
C PRO A 183 -21.33 -37.91 -23.77
N ARG A 184 -20.42 -38.88 -23.67
CA ARG A 184 -19.89 -39.60 -24.84
C ARG A 184 -21.06 -40.28 -25.55
N THR A 185 -21.56 -39.67 -26.62
CA THR A 185 -22.48 -40.35 -27.54
C THR A 185 -21.71 -41.45 -28.26
N GLU A 186 -21.93 -42.66 -27.77
CA GLU A 186 -21.49 -43.92 -28.33
C GLU A 186 -22.29 -44.24 -29.61
N GLY A 187 -21.60 -44.28 -30.75
CA GLY A 187 -21.92 -45.08 -31.95
C GLY A 187 -23.20 -44.78 -32.75
N ASP A 188 -23.07 -44.67 -34.07
CA ASP A 188 -23.49 -45.80 -34.92
C ASP A 188 -22.81 -45.80 -36.28
N ARG A 189 -22.60 -47.01 -36.79
CA ARG A 189 -21.90 -47.40 -38.01
C ARG A 189 -22.82 -47.22 -39.23
N ALA A 190 -22.25 -46.75 -40.35
CA ALA A 190 -22.55 -47.22 -41.71
C ALA A 190 -21.47 -46.73 -42.68
#